data_AF-A0A2X4TS46-F1
#
_entry.id   AF-A0A2X4TS46-F1
#
_cell.length_a   1.000
_cell.length_b   1.000
_cell.length_c   1.000
_cell.angle_alpha   90.00
_cell.angle_beta   90.00
_cell.angle_gamma   90.00
#
_symmetry.space_group_name_H-M   'P 1'
#
loop_
_entity.id
_entity.type
_entity.pdbx_description
1 polymer ?
#
loop_
_entity_poly.entity_id
_entity_poly.type
_entity_poly.pdbx_seq_one_letter_code
_entity_poly.pdbx_strand_id
1 'polypeptide(L)'
;MNEDKVQRIVEEVVFRLQRRAQSKITLSTAQLRDADSRTLFSRYGNLRILLAELPLLRRIAEQNDSDITAMKIHCALALGVNVQISLRRTLLASLPVKDWRVCR
;
A
#
# COMPACT_ATOMS: atom_id res chain seq x y z
N MET A 1 -31.34 -16.34 -14.66
CA MET A 1 -30.76 -15.57 -13.53
C MET A 1 -31.47 -14.22 -13.53
N ASN A 2 -32.06 -13.77 -12.42
CA ASN A 2 -32.95 -12.59 -12.43
C ASN A 2 -32.14 -11.29 -12.57
N GLU A 3 -32.52 -10.42 -13.50
CA GLU A 3 -31.81 -9.19 -13.83
C GLU A 3 -31.71 -8.25 -12.61
N ASP A 4 -32.78 -8.15 -11.82
CA ASP A 4 -32.81 -7.39 -10.56
C ASP A 4 -31.78 -7.86 -9.51
N LYS A 5 -31.53 -9.18 -9.46
CA LYS A 5 -30.56 -9.74 -8.51
C LYS A 5 -29.14 -9.39 -8.92
N VAL A 6 -28.85 -9.40 -10.23
CA VAL A 6 -27.54 -9.00 -10.76
C VAL A 6 -27.32 -7.52 -10.52
N GLN A 7 -28.32 -6.69 -10.81
CA GLN A 7 -28.25 -5.24 -10.60
C GLN A 7 -27.94 -4.89 -9.15
N ARG A 8 -28.65 -5.51 -8.20
CA ARG A 8 -28.41 -5.31 -6.76
C ARG A 8 -26.99 -5.72 -6.33
N ILE A 9 -26.44 -6.78 -6.90
CA ILE A 9 -25.06 -7.20 -6.62
C ILE A 9 -24.08 -6.16 -7.14
N VAL A 10 -24.28 -5.67 -8.37
CA VAL A 10 -23.40 -4.65 -8.97
C VAL A 10 -23.42 -3.37 -8.14
N GLU A 11 -24.59 -2.89 -7.75
CA GLU A 11 -24.74 -1.69 -6.91
C GLU A 11 -24.00 -1.84 -5.58
N GLU A 12 -24.16 -2.97 -4.90
CA GLU A 12 -23.48 -3.24 -3.64
C GLU A 12 -21.95 -3.32 -3.82
N VAL A 13 -21.47 -3.96 -4.90
CA VAL A 13 -20.04 -4.04 -5.20
C VAL A 13 -19.45 -2.66 -5.47
N VAL A 14 -20.13 -1.85 -6.30
CA VAL A 14 -19.71 -0.48 -6.62
C VAL A 14 -19.68 0.36 -5.34
N PHE A 15 -20.73 0.30 -4.53
CA PHE A 15 -20.79 1.02 -3.25
C PHE A 15 -19.63 0.65 -2.33
N ARG A 16 -19.32 -0.64 -2.19
CA ARG A 16 -18.19 -1.11 -1.38
C ARG A 16 -16.84 -0.67 -1.93
N LEU A 17 -16.65 -0.70 -3.25
CA LEU A 17 -15.41 -0.25 -3.89
C LEU A 17 -15.19 1.25 -3.71
N GLN A 18 -16.23 2.08 -3.87
CA GLN A 18 -16.16 3.51 -3.63
C GLN A 18 -15.83 3.83 -2.16
N ARG A 19 -16.54 3.17 -1.23
CA ARG A 19 -16.25 3.23 0.21
C ARG A 19 -14.80 2.86 0.53
N ARG A 20 -14.30 1.77 -0.06
CA ARG A 20 -12.91 1.32 0.10
C ARG A 20 -11.93 2.36 -0.43
N ALA A 21 -12.17 2.90 -1.62
CA ALA A 21 -11.31 3.91 -2.25
C ALA A 21 -11.16 5.19 -1.42
N GLN A 22 -12.17 5.55 -0.62
CA GLN A 22 -12.11 6.69 0.30
C GLN A 22 -11.54 6.32 1.68
N SER A 23 -11.47 5.03 1.99
CA SER A 23 -10.98 4.54 3.28
C SER A 23 -9.45 4.53 3.30
N LYS A 24 -8.89 5.15 4.34
CA LYS A 24 -7.45 5.24 4.58
C LYS A 24 -7.08 4.64 5.92
N ILE A 25 -5.98 3.91 5.97
CA ILE A 25 -5.36 3.46 7.21
C ILE A 25 -3.90 3.92 7.27
N THR A 26 -3.44 4.26 8.47
CA THR A 26 -2.05 4.65 8.73
C THR A 26 -1.45 3.68 9.72
N LEU A 27 -0.34 3.04 9.35
CA LEU A 27 0.32 2.01 10.15
C LEU A 27 1.83 2.26 10.24
N SER A 28 2.46 1.80 11.31
CA SER A 28 3.90 1.58 11.35
C SER A 28 4.27 0.29 10.59
N THR A 29 5.56 0.11 10.32
CA THR A 29 6.08 -1.13 9.71
C THR A 29 5.81 -2.37 10.56
N ALA A 30 5.90 -2.24 11.89
CA ALA A 30 5.57 -3.32 12.83
C ALA A 30 4.08 -3.66 12.79
N GLN A 31 3.20 -2.65 12.83
CA GLN A 31 1.75 -2.89 12.74
C GLN A 31 1.36 -3.53 11.41
N LEU A 32 2.00 -3.15 10.30
CA LEU A 32 1.76 -3.79 9.00
C LEU A 32 2.20 -5.26 9.00
N ARG A 33 3.30 -5.59 9.69
CA ARG A 33 3.75 -6.97 9.85
C ARG A 33 2.74 -7.84 10.60
N ASP A 34 2.09 -7.29 11.61
CA ASP A 34 1.16 -8.05 12.46
C ASP A 34 -0.28 -8.05 11.94
N ALA A 35 -0.66 -7.06 11.11
CA ALA A 35 -2.02 -6.93 10.60
C ALA A 35 -2.43 -8.07 9.65
N ASP A 36 -3.66 -8.54 9.77
CA ASP A 36 -4.24 -9.48 8.80
C ASP A 36 -4.41 -8.81 7.43
N SER A 37 -3.77 -9.36 6.40
CA SER A 37 -3.69 -8.73 5.08
C SER A 37 -5.03 -8.72 4.35
N ARG A 38 -5.84 -9.77 4.53
CA ARG A 38 -7.11 -9.93 3.83
C ARG A 38 -8.14 -8.90 4.29
N THR A 39 -8.27 -8.72 5.59
CA THR A 39 -9.16 -7.71 6.19
C THR A 39 -8.66 -6.30 5.91
N LEU A 40 -7.35 -6.09 5.93
CA LEU A 40 -6.77 -4.76 5.68
C LEU A 40 -7.03 -4.28 4.25
N PHE A 41 -6.66 -5.09 3.24
CA PHE A 41 -6.76 -4.67 1.83
C PHE A 41 -8.18 -4.73 1.26
N SER A 42 -9.09 -5.48 1.90
CA SER A 42 -10.52 -5.42 1.55
C SER A 42 -11.22 -4.18 2.09
N ARG A 43 -10.74 -3.61 3.20
CA ARG A 43 -11.38 -2.47 3.88
C ARG A 43 -10.80 -1.12 3.49
N TYR A 44 -9.50 -1.05 3.18
CA TYR A 44 -8.81 0.21 2.92
C TYR A 44 -8.23 0.26 1.50
N GLY A 45 -8.58 1.30 0.76
CA GLY A 45 -8.03 1.59 -0.57
C GLY A 45 -6.76 2.43 -0.52
N ASN A 46 -6.47 3.06 0.63
CA ASN A 46 -5.26 3.83 0.85
C ASN A 46 -4.54 3.35 2.11
N LEU A 47 -3.30 2.91 1.97
CA LEU A 47 -2.41 2.52 3.05
C LEU A 47 -1.29 3.56 3.17
N ARG A 48 -1.13 4.16 4.35
CA ARG A 48 0.02 5.01 4.68
C ARG A 48 0.92 4.31 5.68
N ILE A 49 2.19 4.12 5.32
CA ILE A 49 3.21 3.52 6.18
C ILE A 49 4.07 4.65 6.77
N LEU A 50 4.12 4.74 8.10
CA LEU A 50 4.87 5.76 8.80
C LEU A 50 6.30 5.30 9.11
N LEU A 51 7.23 6.25 8.94
CA LEU A 51 8.62 6.14 9.38
C LEU A 51 9.30 4.85 8.89
N ALA A 52 9.12 4.52 7.62
CA ALA A 52 9.81 3.39 7.02
C ALA A 52 11.33 3.66 6.98
N GLU A 53 12.09 2.62 7.31
CA GLU A 53 13.55 2.65 7.29
C GLU A 53 14.09 2.23 5.91
N LEU A 54 15.30 2.66 5.56
CA LEU A 54 15.92 2.36 4.27
C LEU A 54 16.03 0.86 3.94
N PRO A 55 16.32 -0.05 4.89
CA PRO A 55 16.33 -1.48 4.59
C PRO A 55 15.00 -1.99 4.05
N LEU A 56 13.86 -1.52 4.57
CA LEU A 56 12.56 -1.92 4.07
C LEU A 56 12.33 -1.44 2.64
N LEU A 57 12.70 -0.19 2.32
CA LEU A 57 12.62 0.31 0.95
C LEU A 57 13.45 -0.53 -0.02
N ARG A 58 14.65 -0.93 0.41
CA ARG A 58 15.51 -1.81 -0.38
C ARG A 58 14.85 -3.16 -0.63
N ARG A 59 14.23 -3.78 0.39
CA ARG A 59 13.49 -5.05 0.23
C ARG A 59 12.32 -4.93 -0.74
N ILE A 60 11.59 -3.82 -0.70
CA ILE A 60 10.52 -3.54 -1.66
C ILE A 60 11.09 -3.38 -3.08
N ALA A 61 12.22 -2.68 -3.25
CA ALA A 61 12.84 -2.48 -4.56
C ALA A 61 13.42 -3.79 -5.14
N GLU A 62 13.99 -4.64 -4.28
CA GLU A 62 14.56 -5.94 -4.66
C GLU A 62 13.50 -7.03 -4.87
N GLN A 63 12.20 -6.75 -4.63
CA GLN A 63 11.12 -7.75 -4.61
C GLN A 63 11.48 -8.96 -3.72
N ASN A 64 12.08 -8.69 -2.56
CA ASN A 64 12.54 -9.75 -1.69
C ASN A 64 11.36 -10.34 -0.89
N ASP A 65 10.89 -11.49 -1.31
CA ASP A 65 9.78 -12.24 -0.70
C ASP A 65 10.09 -12.77 0.72
N SER A 66 11.34 -12.69 1.19
CA SER A 66 11.68 -13.12 2.55
C SER A 66 11.17 -12.17 3.64
N ASP A 67 10.90 -10.90 3.30
CA ASP A 67 10.38 -9.91 4.25
C ASP A 67 8.84 -9.81 4.17
N ILE A 68 8.17 -10.25 5.23
CA ILE A 68 6.69 -10.25 5.33
C ILE A 68 6.11 -8.85 5.07
N THR A 69 6.76 -7.79 5.53
CA THR A 69 6.27 -6.43 5.37
C THR A 69 6.39 -5.98 3.91
N ALA A 70 7.52 -6.29 3.24
CA ALA A 70 7.68 -6.03 1.81
C ALA A 70 6.67 -6.82 0.97
N MET A 71 6.50 -8.12 1.26
CA MET A 71 5.50 -8.98 0.61
C MET A 71 4.09 -8.39 0.73
N LYS A 72 3.68 -7.95 1.92
CA LYS A 72 2.37 -7.32 2.12
C LYS A 72 2.20 -6.04 1.32
N ILE A 73 3.25 -5.25 1.15
CA ILE A 73 3.23 -4.04 0.30
C ILE A 73 3.03 -4.42 -1.16
N HIS A 74 3.75 -5.43 -1.65
CA HIS A 74 3.55 -5.96 -3.01
C HIS A 74 2.12 -6.48 -3.22
N CYS A 75 1.57 -7.23 -2.27
CA CYS A 75 0.18 -7.68 -2.31
C CYS A 75 -0.81 -6.49 -2.34
N ALA A 76 -0.58 -5.46 -1.52
CA ALA A 76 -1.43 -4.27 -1.50
C ALA A 76 -1.48 -3.60 -2.89
N LEU A 77 -0.31 -3.40 -3.51
CA LEU A 77 -0.18 -2.80 -4.82
C LEU A 77 -0.86 -3.66 -5.90
N ALA A 78 -0.67 -4.98 -5.87
CA ALA A 78 -1.32 -5.91 -6.80
C ALA A 78 -2.86 -5.89 -6.69
N LEU A 79 -3.40 -5.59 -5.50
CA LEU A 79 -4.83 -5.47 -5.24
C LEU A 79 -5.40 -4.06 -5.55
N GLY A 80 -4.57 -3.17 -6.10
CA GLY A 80 -4.95 -1.79 -6.43
C GLY A 80 -5.09 -0.87 -5.21
N VAL A 81 -4.44 -1.19 -4.10
CA VAL A 81 -4.36 -0.30 -2.93
C VAL A 81 -3.28 0.74 -3.18
N ASN A 82 -3.61 2.01 -2.94
CA ASN A 82 -2.65 3.09 -2.99
C ASN A 82 -1.75 3.05 -1.73
N VAL A 83 -0.44 2.86 -1.91
CA VAL A 83 0.52 2.78 -0.81
C VAL A 83 1.37 4.06 -0.76
N GLN A 84 1.28 4.79 0.35
CA GLN A 84 2.10 5.96 0.65
C GLN A 84 3.14 5.59 1.72
N ILE A 85 4.42 5.78 1.43
CA ILE A 85 5.50 5.51 2.37
C ILE A 85 6.09 6.84 2.86
N SER A 86 6.04 7.08 4.16
CA SER A 86 6.66 8.25 4.80
C SER A 86 8.01 7.87 5.38
N LEU A 87 9.06 8.60 5.00
CA LEU A 87 10.43 8.39 5.48
C LEU A 87 10.79 9.41 6.55
N ARG A 88 11.71 9.04 7.45
CA ARG A 88 12.32 9.99 8.37
C ARG A 88 13.17 10.99 7.57
N ARG A 89 13.03 12.28 7.88
CA ARG A 89 13.79 13.36 7.22
C ARG A 89 15.31 13.15 7.33
N THR A 90 15.77 12.53 8.43
CA THR A 90 17.18 12.20 8.64
C THR A 90 17.73 11.20 7.61
N LEU A 91 16.88 10.37 7.01
CA LEU A 91 17.27 9.41 5.98
C LEU A 91 17.44 10.06 4.60
N LEU A 92 16.97 11.29 4.40
CA LEU A 92 17.17 12.00 3.14
C LEU A 92 18.66 12.34 2.90
N ALA A 93 19.43 12.55 3.97
CA ALA A 93 20.85 12.83 3.87
C ALA A 93 21.68 11.60 3.43
N SER A 94 21.17 10.39 3.63
CA SER A 94 21.83 9.13 3.26
C SER A 94 21.34 8.54 1.94
N LEU A 95 20.31 9.13 1.33
CA LEU A 95 19.91 8.77 -0.03
C LEU A 95 20.88 9.44 -1.01
N PRO A 96 21.52 8.69 -1.93
CA PRO A 96 22.27 9.30 -3.01
C PRO A 96 21.26 9.99 -3.92
N VAL A 97 21.02 11.28 -3.69
CA VAL A 97 20.23 12.08 -4.60
C VAL A 97 21.09 12.20 -5.86
N LYS A 98 20.78 11.40 -6.88
CA LYS A 98 21.41 11.54 -8.19
C LYS A 98 21.12 12.98 -8.63
N ASP A 99 22.16 13.80 -8.78
CA ASP A 99 22.03 15.19 -9.24
C ASP A 99 21.35 15.19 -10.60
N TRP A 100 20.04 15.42 -10.60
CA TRP A 100 19.20 15.49 -11.80
C TRP A 100 19.47 16.76 -12.64
N ARG A 101 20.53 17.52 -12.30
CA ARG A 101 20.91 18.76 -13.00
C ARG A 101 21.73 18.56 -14.28
N VAL A 102 21.97 17.32 -14.73
CA VAL A 102 22.72 17.07 -15.97
C VAL A 102 21.93 16.14 -16.90
N CYS A 103 20.78 16.62 -17.34
CA CYS A 103 20.18 16.26 -18.63
C CYS A 103 19.62 17.57 -19.22
N ARG A 104 20.48 18.37 -19.85
CA ARG A 104 20.11 19.34 -20.88
C ARG A 104 20.73 18.89 -22.18
#